data_AF-A0A535U5A8-F1
#
_entry.id   AF-A0A535U5A8-F1
#
_cell.length_a   1.000
_cell.length_b   1.000
_cell.length_c   1.000
_cell.angle_alpha   90.00
_cell.angle_beta   90.00
_cell.angle_gamma   90.00
#
_symmetry.space_group_name_H-M   'P 1'
#
loop_
_entity.id
_entity.type
_entity.pdbx_description
1 polymer ?
#
loop_
_entity_poly.entity_id
_entity_poly.type
_entity_poly.pdbx_seq_one_letter_code
_entity_poly.pdbx_strand_id
1 'polypeptide(L)'
;SSVSSGSSPYSYPIVAPLNRKLLDTTTARGKHVASRLKREIVIWLATTNPDGRPLVVPVWFLFEGDTFDIYSVPGQKVRNIERSKLVSLHLNSTPDGGDVVRIEGTAQV
;
A
#
# COMPACT_ATOMS: atom_id res chain seq x y z
N SER A 1 5.07 37.81 -11.66
CA SER A 1 4.33 37.54 -10.41
C SER A 1 4.22 36.04 -10.23
N SER A 2 5.03 35.50 -9.32
CA SER A 2 5.18 34.09 -8.99
C SER A 2 4.07 33.64 -8.06
N VAL A 3 3.20 32.74 -8.52
CA VAL A 3 2.28 32.01 -7.64
C VAL A 3 3.04 30.80 -7.10
N SER A 4 3.27 30.82 -5.79
CA SER A 4 3.95 29.81 -5.00
C SER A 4 3.30 28.43 -5.16
N SER A 5 4.13 27.45 -5.56
CA SER A 5 3.87 26.02 -5.40
C SER A 5 3.65 25.70 -3.92
N GLY A 6 2.39 25.60 -3.50
CA GLY A 6 2.02 25.11 -2.18
C GLY A 6 2.23 23.60 -2.11
N SER A 7 3.43 23.16 -1.75
CA SER A 7 3.67 21.77 -1.37
C SER A 7 2.92 21.49 -0.08
N SER A 8 1.86 20.69 -0.13
CA SER A 8 1.20 20.17 1.08
C SER A 8 2.22 19.33 1.86
N PRO A 9 2.41 19.56 3.18
CA PRO A 9 3.46 18.90 3.97
C PRO A 9 3.23 17.39 4.23
N TYR A 10 2.30 16.75 3.51
CA TYR A 10 1.82 15.39 3.74
C TYR A 10 1.91 14.46 2.51
N SER A 11 2.65 14.82 1.47
CA SER A 11 2.59 14.09 0.20
C SER A 11 3.98 13.69 -0.32
N TYR A 12 4.31 12.40 -0.17
CA TYR A 12 5.16 11.65 -1.11
C TYR A 12 4.39 10.37 -1.46
N PRO A 13 4.14 10.08 -2.76
CA PRO A 13 3.48 8.84 -3.14
C PRO A 13 4.46 7.68 -2.95
N ILE A 14 4.08 6.67 -2.16
CA ILE A 14 4.75 5.39 -2.33
C ILE A 14 4.25 4.76 -3.63
N VAL A 15 5.00 4.93 -4.73
CA VAL A 15 4.61 4.31 -6.01
C VAL A 15 5.06 2.86 -5.98
N ALA A 16 4.08 1.97 -5.84
CA ALA A 16 4.31 0.54 -5.86
C ALA A 16 3.69 -0.14 -7.08
N PRO A 17 4.37 -0.11 -8.25
CA PRO A 17 3.87 -0.82 -9.42
C PRO A 17 4.08 -2.32 -9.19
N LEU A 18 2.99 -3.05 -9.10
CA LEU A 18 3.04 -4.48 -8.94
C LEU A 18 2.98 -5.14 -10.32
N ASN A 19 4.12 -5.68 -10.77
CA ASN A 19 4.32 -6.15 -12.14
C ASN A 19 3.70 -7.55 -12.45
N ARG A 20 2.52 -7.84 -11.89
CA ARG A 20 1.75 -9.05 -12.19
C ARG A 20 0.28 -8.69 -12.25
N LYS A 21 -0.50 -9.36 -13.10
CA LYS A 21 -1.98 -9.27 -13.10
C LYS A 21 -2.48 -9.66 -11.70
N LEU A 22 -2.57 -8.66 -10.82
CA LEU A 22 -2.75 -8.86 -9.38
C LEU A 22 -4.14 -9.37 -9.08
N LEU A 23 -5.06 -8.84 -9.88
CA LEU A 23 -6.47 -9.11 -9.83
C LEU A 23 -6.87 -9.45 -11.25
N ASP A 24 -7.21 -10.71 -11.47
CA ASP A 24 -7.95 -11.05 -12.67
C ASP A 24 -9.41 -10.66 -12.45
N THR A 25 -9.75 -9.43 -12.80
CA THR A 25 -11.12 -8.87 -12.67
C THR A 25 -12.13 -9.56 -13.59
N THR A 26 -11.71 -10.51 -14.42
CA THR A 26 -12.63 -11.41 -15.12
C THR A 26 -13.18 -12.50 -14.18
N THR A 27 -12.47 -12.82 -13.09
CA THR A 27 -12.87 -13.82 -12.09
C THR A 27 -13.73 -13.21 -10.97
N ALA A 28 -14.57 -14.01 -10.33
CA ALA A 28 -15.36 -13.58 -9.17
C ALA A 28 -14.46 -13.11 -8.01
N ARG A 29 -13.37 -13.83 -7.73
CA ARG A 29 -12.40 -13.46 -6.68
C ARG A 29 -11.73 -12.13 -6.99
N GLY A 30 -11.27 -11.91 -8.21
CA GLY A 30 -10.61 -10.66 -8.61
C GLY A 30 -11.56 -9.46 -8.53
N LYS A 31 -12.82 -9.61 -8.98
CA LYS A 31 -13.86 -8.58 -8.82
C LYS A 31 -14.11 -8.25 -7.35
N HIS A 32 -14.19 -9.28 -6.50
CA HIS A 32 -14.41 -9.12 -5.06
C HIS A 32 -13.27 -8.35 -4.39
N VAL A 33 -12.02 -8.74 -4.63
CA VAL A 33 -10.85 -8.05 -4.06
C VAL A 33 -10.74 -6.62 -4.58
N ALA A 34 -10.94 -6.39 -5.89
CA ALA A 34 -10.97 -5.03 -6.44
C ALA A 34 -12.05 -4.17 -5.78
N SER A 35 -13.19 -4.78 -5.44
CA SER A 35 -14.27 -4.08 -4.77
C SER A 35 -13.98 -3.78 -3.30
N ARG A 36 -13.20 -4.62 -2.60
CA ARG A 36 -12.70 -4.36 -1.24
C ARG A 36 -11.70 -3.21 -1.24
N LEU A 37 -10.71 -3.26 -2.15
CA LEU A 37 -9.68 -2.22 -2.31
C LEU A 37 -10.28 -0.82 -2.60
N LYS A 38 -11.42 -0.75 -3.27
CA LYS A 38 -12.15 0.51 -3.51
C LYS A 38 -12.94 1.03 -2.30
N ARG A 39 -13.26 0.19 -1.31
CA ARG A 39 -14.13 0.52 -0.18
C ARG A 39 -13.37 0.74 1.12
N GLU A 40 -12.27 0.04 1.31
CA GLU A 40 -11.45 0.19 2.51
C GLU A 40 -10.54 1.41 2.42
N ILE A 41 -10.37 2.08 3.55
CA ILE A 41 -9.54 3.28 3.66
C ILE A 41 -8.19 3.01 4.34
N VAL A 42 -8.04 1.85 4.99
CA VAL A 42 -6.83 1.45 5.71
C VAL A 42 -6.36 0.11 5.17
N ILE A 43 -5.05 -0.01 4.98
CA ILE A 43 -4.35 -1.25 4.66
C ILE A 43 -3.16 -1.38 5.62
N TRP A 44 -2.76 -2.60 5.92
CA TRP A 44 -1.55 -2.83 6.69
C TRP A 44 -0.34 -2.92 5.76
N LEU A 45 0.71 -2.18 6.08
CA LEU A 45 1.97 -2.16 5.36
C LEU A 45 3.05 -2.85 6.19
N ALA A 46 3.64 -3.90 5.62
CA ALA A 46 4.80 -4.57 6.15
C ALA A 46 6.08 -4.12 5.41
N THR A 47 7.09 -3.72 6.18
CA THR A 47 8.44 -3.39 5.72
C THR A 47 9.46 -4.15 6.58
N THR A 48 10.74 -4.15 6.19
CA THR A 48 11.81 -4.83 6.95
C THR A 48 12.77 -3.82 7.56
N ASN A 49 12.97 -3.88 8.88
CA ASN A 49 13.95 -3.08 9.59
C ASN A 49 15.40 -3.50 9.22
N PRO A 50 16.41 -2.65 9.49
CA PRO A 50 17.81 -2.98 9.18
C PRO A 50 18.32 -4.27 9.86
N ASP A 51 17.77 -4.62 11.01
CA ASP A 51 18.07 -5.85 11.78
C ASP A 51 17.31 -7.10 11.27
N GLY A 52 16.54 -6.96 10.19
CA GLY A 52 15.74 -8.03 9.60
C GLY A 52 14.36 -8.22 10.22
N ARG A 53 14.00 -7.49 11.28
CA ARG A 53 12.68 -7.63 11.90
C ARG A 53 11.59 -6.98 11.03
N PRO A 54 10.39 -7.58 10.93
CA PRO A 54 9.28 -6.95 10.24
C PRO A 54 8.73 -5.77 11.05
N LEU A 55 8.43 -4.67 10.35
CA LEU A 55 7.62 -3.56 10.84
C LEU A 55 6.28 -3.59 10.11
N VAL A 56 5.18 -3.76 10.86
CA VAL A 56 3.82 -3.83 10.32
C VAL A 56 2.99 -2.71 10.93
N VAL A 57 2.44 -1.82 10.09
CA VAL A 57 1.69 -0.65 10.55
C VAL A 57 0.49 -0.35 9.65
N PRO A 58 -0.63 0.15 10.18
CA PRO A 58 -1.75 0.58 9.37
C PRO A 58 -1.40 1.90 8.67
N VAL A 59 -1.81 2.02 7.42
CA VAL A 59 -1.65 3.24 6.59
C VAL A 59 -2.94 3.50 5.83
N TRP A 60 -3.20 4.76 5.49
CA TRP A 60 -4.25 5.08 4.54
C TRP A 60 -3.77 4.78 3.12
N PHE A 61 -4.69 4.39 2.25
CA PHE A 61 -4.34 4.12 0.86
C PHE A 61 -5.46 4.48 -0.11
N LEU A 62 -5.07 4.65 -1.37
CA LEU A 62 -5.96 4.67 -2.52
C LEU A 62 -5.46 3.63 -3.54
N PHE A 63 -6.39 2.92 -4.19
CA PHE A 63 -6.07 1.94 -5.22
C PHE A 63 -6.70 2.35 -6.56
N GLU A 64 -5.86 2.69 -7.52
CA GLU A 64 -6.26 3.13 -8.86
C GLU A 64 -5.49 2.35 -9.93
N GLY A 65 -6.24 1.75 -10.87
CA GLY A 65 -5.67 0.87 -11.90
C GLY A 65 -5.00 -0.35 -11.28
N ASP A 66 -3.68 -0.29 -11.16
CA ASP A 66 -2.79 -1.30 -10.59
C ASP A 66 -1.86 -0.75 -9.50
N THR A 67 -2.06 0.51 -9.10
CA THR A 67 -1.16 1.25 -8.22
C THR A 67 -1.81 1.51 -6.87
N PHE A 68 -0.99 1.42 -5.82
CA PHE A 68 -1.36 1.79 -4.45
C PHE A 68 -0.69 3.11 -4.10
N ASP A 69 -1.49 4.15 -3.87
CA ASP A 69 -0.99 5.38 -3.26
C ASP A 69 -1.13 5.26 -1.75
N ILE A 70 -0.01 5.30 -1.02
CA ILE A 70 0.02 5.18 0.44
C ILE A 70 0.19 6.56 1.07
N TYR A 71 -0.70 6.89 2.00
CA TYR A 71 -0.66 8.13 2.77
C TYR A 71 -0.31 7.85 4.21
N SER A 72 0.80 8.43 4.68
CA SER A 72 1.22 8.29 6.07
C SER A 72 2.23 9.34 6.49
N VAL A 73 2.25 9.65 7.78
CA VAL A 73 3.33 10.44 8.39
C VAL A 73 4.66 9.69 8.19
N PRO A 74 5.72 10.35 7.66
CA PRO A 74 7.02 9.71 7.49
C PRO A 74 7.58 9.14 8.80
N GLY A 75 8.36 8.05 8.71
CA GLY A 75 8.90 7.37 9.88
C GLY A 75 9.78 6.18 9.51
N GLN A 76 9.91 5.19 10.40
CA GLN A 76 10.78 4.04 10.16
C GLN A 76 10.43 3.27 8.88
N LYS A 77 9.14 3.13 8.56
CA LYS A 77 8.68 2.49 7.31
C LYS A 77 9.22 3.16 6.04
N VAL A 78 9.34 4.48 6.02
CA VAL A 78 9.87 5.24 4.87
C VAL A 78 11.35 4.94 4.70
N ARG A 79 12.12 5.02 5.79
CA ARG A 79 13.55 4.63 5.80
C ARG A 79 13.76 3.17 5.38
N ASN A 80 12.86 2.28 5.80
CA ASN A 80 12.91 0.88 5.39
C ASN A 80 12.69 0.73 3.87
N ILE A 81 11.74 1.47 3.29
CA ILE A 81 11.45 1.46 1.84
C ILE A 81 12.62 2.03 1.03
N GLU A 82 13.23 3.13 1.49
CA GLU A 82 14.41 3.71 0.86
C GLU A 82 15.59 2.72 0.82
N ARG A 83 15.75 1.91 1.87
CA ARG A 83 16.79 0.87 1.94
C ARG A 83 16.43 -0.38 1.12
N SER A 84 15.18 -0.79 1.16
CA SER A 84 14.67 -1.98 0.49
C SER A 84 13.26 -1.70 0.00
N LYS A 85 13.10 -1.71 -1.32
CA LYS A 85 11.80 -1.46 -1.94
C LYS A 85 10.76 -2.55 -1.61
N LEU A 86 11.15 -3.72 -1.10
CA LEU A 86 10.23 -4.84 -0.89
C LEU A 86 9.23 -4.59 0.25
N VAL A 87 7.94 -4.74 -0.05
CA VAL A 87 6.83 -4.53 0.88
C VAL A 87 5.75 -5.59 0.71
N SER A 88 5.00 -5.85 1.78
CA SER A 88 3.74 -6.59 1.73
C SER A 88 2.60 -5.70 2.22
N LEU A 89 1.43 -5.84 1.60
CA LEU A 89 0.20 -5.17 1.95
C LEU A 89 -0.87 -6.22 2.28
N HIS A 90 -1.69 -5.96 3.28
CA HIS A 90 -2.88 -6.79 3.51
C HIS A 90 -4.06 -5.99 4.05
N LEU A 91 -5.25 -6.39 3.61
CA LEU A 91 -6.51 -5.88 4.18
C LEU A 91 -6.83 -6.63 5.48
N ASN A 92 -7.80 -6.12 6.22
CA ASN A 92 -8.36 -6.87 7.34
C ASN A 92 -9.17 -8.07 6.81
N SER A 93 -9.05 -9.21 7.48
CA SER A 93 -9.97 -10.32 7.28
C SER A 93 -11.40 -9.92 7.67
N THR A 94 -12.37 -10.75 7.31
CA THR A 94 -13.71 -10.65 7.89
C THR A 94 -13.66 -11.02 9.39
N PRO A 95 -14.69 -10.66 10.19
CA PRO A 95 -14.73 -10.96 11.63
C PRO A 95 -14.62 -12.46 11.97
N ASP A 96 -15.02 -13.34 11.06
CA ASP A 96 -14.90 -14.80 11.16
C ASP A 96 -13.54 -15.34 10.68
N GLY A 97 -12.60 -14.47 10.30
CA GLY A 97 -11.25 -14.85 9.85
C GLY A 97 -11.16 -15.22 8.36
N GLY A 98 -12.24 -15.05 7.61
CA GLY A 98 -12.30 -15.29 6.17
C GLY A 98 -11.77 -14.12 5.30
N ASP A 99 -11.90 -14.28 3.99
CA ASP A 99 -11.63 -13.25 2.97
C ASP A 99 -10.28 -12.54 3.11
N VAL A 100 -9.21 -13.31 3.29
CA VAL A 100 -7.85 -12.79 3.44
C VAL A 100 -7.31 -12.29 2.10
N VAL A 101 -6.82 -11.05 2.08
CA VAL A 101 -6.17 -10.42 0.92
C VAL A 101 -4.75 -10.01 1.31
N ARG A 102 -3.76 -10.53 0.59
CA ARG A 102 -2.35 -10.15 0.72
C ARG A 102 -1.76 -9.85 -0.65
N ILE A 103 -0.87 -8.86 -0.70
CA ILE A 103 -0.28 -8.32 -1.92
C ILE A 103 1.21 -8.10 -1.64
N GLU A 104 2.08 -8.65 -2.47
CA GLU A 104 3.54 -8.49 -2.36
C GLU A 104 4.04 -7.57 -3.46
N GLY A 105 4.83 -6.55 -3.13
CA GLY A 105 5.29 -5.56 -4.10
C GLY A 105 6.58 -4.86 -3.78
N THR A 106 6.87 -3.88 -4.64
CA THR A 106 7.96 -2.92 -4.44
C THR A 106 7.39 -1.54 -4.24
N ALA A 107 7.90 -0.76 -3.30
CA ALA A 107 7.53 0.60 -2.96
C ALA A 107 8.67 1.58 -3.30
N GLN A 108 8.35 2.85 -3.57
CA GLN A 108 9.32 3.92 -3.84
C GLN A 108 8.83 5.21 -3.19
N VAL A 109 9.67 5.95 -2.46
CA VAL A 109 9.32 7.23 -1.79
C VAL A 109 9.56 8.42 -2.72
#